data_AF-A0A519Z1C4-F1
#
_entry.id   AF-A0A519Z1C4-F1
#
_cell.length_a   1.000
_cell.length_b   1.000
_cell.length_c   1.000
_cell.angle_alpha   90.00
_cell.angle_beta   90.00
_cell.angle_gamma   90.00
#
_symmetry.space_group_name_H-M   'P 1'
#
loop_
_entity.id
_entity.type
_entity.pdbx_description
1 polymer ?
#
loop_
_entity_poly.entity_id
_entity_poly.type
_entity_poly.pdbx_seq_one_letter_code
_entity_poly.pdbx_strand_id
1 'polypeptide(L)'
;MKQNFYFSAGLFMLGLTVSSAAQTPVISSRAPARNALSAPATTAVSATLAQSLTASAAATLGVYSAKAGGKRKGSYSAADKTVTFNPASAFQAGETVLVTVPAALTKAAGAVYQFTTEVGGNGHAQNLVTTRSFVGPGCYSFATGDIDNDGDVDIVVVNQFSSYSNPLTLLLNGGDNKGTNTGVFSDGKAPALTFGAMSTALGDVDGDGDLDILLAVSSEVFVLRNGGDASGQAVGQFGTKLEGVTVGSTVRGLTLGDVDGDGDLDLVSADSNSSSLTVCLNGGDNTGSNTGRFVKKSTVTLPVVGNASGTPVSVVLADVDGDDDLD
;
A
#
# COMPACT_ATOMS: atom_id res chain seq x y z
N MET A 1 -76.98 40.25 28.53
CA MET A 1 -75.61 40.80 28.44
C MET A 1 -74.68 39.66 28.07
N LYS A 2 -74.20 39.59 26.83
CA LYS A 2 -73.18 38.62 26.42
C LYS A 2 -72.04 39.40 25.76
N GLN A 3 -70.84 39.20 26.28
CA GLN A 3 -69.59 39.83 25.87
C GLN A 3 -69.13 39.28 24.52
N ASN A 4 -68.61 40.15 23.67
CA ASN A 4 -67.86 39.77 22.47
C ASN A 4 -66.39 39.59 22.84
N PHE A 5 -65.85 38.37 22.68
CA PHE A 5 -64.42 38.11 22.71
C PHE A 5 -63.88 38.14 21.28
N TYR A 6 -62.90 39.01 21.02
CA TYR A 6 -62.10 38.98 19.80
C TYR A 6 -60.91 38.04 20.02
N PHE A 7 -60.81 36.96 19.24
CA PHE A 7 -59.58 36.16 19.16
C PHE A 7 -58.70 36.72 18.03
N SER A 8 -57.55 37.25 18.40
CA SER A 8 -56.45 37.57 17.48
C SER A 8 -55.78 36.26 17.07
N ALA A 9 -55.92 35.87 15.79
CA ALA A 9 -55.17 34.76 15.22
C ALA A 9 -53.72 35.23 14.95
N GLY A 10 -52.81 34.93 15.89
CA GLY A 10 -51.38 35.07 15.68
C GLY A 10 -50.89 34.03 14.68
N LEU A 11 -50.37 34.48 13.53
CA LEU A 11 -49.70 33.64 12.55
C LEU A 11 -48.34 33.20 13.12
N PHE A 12 -48.28 31.99 13.66
CA PHE A 12 -47.03 31.36 14.10
C PHE A 12 -46.28 30.86 12.85
N MET A 13 -45.30 31.63 12.36
CA MET A 13 -44.33 31.10 11.39
C MET A 13 -43.43 30.11 12.11
N LEU A 14 -43.73 28.81 11.95
CA LEU A 14 -42.81 27.74 12.30
C LEU A 14 -41.60 27.87 11.37
N GLY A 15 -40.49 28.40 11.89
CA GLY A 15 -39.20 28.39 11.20
C GLY A 15 -38.77 26.94 10.99
N LEU A 16 -39.08 26.39 9.83
CA LEU A 16 -38.55 25.12 9.38
C LEU A 16 -37.05 25.32 9.17
N THR A 17 -36.25 25.02 10.19
CA THR A 17 -34.81 24.86 10.02
C THR A 17 -34.65 23.60 9.17
N VAL A 18 -34.48 23.80 7.86
CA VAL A 18 -33.97 22.74 7.01
C VAL A 18 -32.54 22.52 7.50
N SER A 19 -32.32 21.50 8.34
CA SER A 19 -30.96 21.03 8.54
C SER A 19 -30.51 20.55 7.17
N SER A 20 -29.68 21.34 6.48
CA SER A 20 -28.99 20.85 5.30
C SER A 20 -28.22 19.62 5.77
N ALA A 21 -28.63 18.43 5.33
CA ALA A 21 -27.81 17.25 5.49
C ALA A 21 -26.43 17.64 4.95
N ALA A 22 -25.40 17.59 5.80
CA ALA A 22 -24.05 17.93 5.38
C ALA A 22 -23.71 17.04 4.18
N GLN A 23 -23.54 17.66 3.01
CA GLN A 23 -23.17 16.93 1.80
C GLN A 23 -21.87 16.18 2.09
N THR A 24 -21.84 14.88 1.78
CA THR A 24 -20.64 14.06 1.92
C THR A 24 -19.49 14.77 1.22
N PRO A 25 -18.35 14.99 1.90
CA PRO A 25 -17.20 15.59 1.27
C PRO A 25 -16.75 14.80 0.04
N VAL A 26 -16.63 15.48 -1.09
CA VAL A 26 -16.24 14.85 -2.37
C VAL A 26 -14.92 15.45 -2.82
N ILE A 27 -14.02 14.60 -3.30
CA ILE A 27 -12.80 15.06 -3.98
C ILE A 27 -13.19 15.70 -5.30
N SER A 28 -12.92 17.00 -5.42
CA SER A 28 -13.20 17.81 -6.61
C SER A 28 -12.06 17.80 -7.63
N SER A 29 -10.82 17.64 -7.18
CA SER A 29 -9.65 17.48 -8.04
C SER A 29 -8.48 16.83 -7.30
N ARG A 30 -7.55 16.27 -8.07
CA ARG A 30 -6.32 15.62 -7.61
C ARG A 30 -5.14 16.13 -8.43
N ALA A 31 -3.98 16.26 -7.80
CA ALA A 31 -2.73 16.46 -8.49
C ALA A 31 -1.64 15.60 -7.84
N PRO A 32 -1.00 14.66 -8.56
CA PRO A 32 -1.28 14.29 -9.95
C PRO A 32 -2.69 13.73 -10.19
N ALA A 33 -3.15 13.78 -11.44
CA ALA A 33 -4.43 13.18 -11.80
C ALA A 33 -4.38 11.66 -11.64
N ARG A 34 -5.53 11.05 -11.35
CA ARG A 34 -5.66 9.58 -11.31
C ARG A 34 -5.14 8.98 -12.62
N ASN A 35 -4.34 7.92 -12.50
CA ASN A 35 -3.73 7.18 -13.59
C ASN A 35 -2.87 8.04 -14.53
N ALA A 36 -2.40 9.22 -14.08
CA ALA A 36 -1.42 10.00 -14.85
C ALA A 36 -0.16 9.17 -15.09
N LEU A 37 0.33 9.11 -16.33
CA LEU A 37 1.42 8.20 -16.71
C LEU A 37 2.81 8.84 -16.73
N SER A 38 2.90 10.14 -16.44
CA SER A 38 4.13 10.92 -16.56
C SER A 38 4.13 12.14 -15.65
N ALA A 39 3.83 11.94 -14.37
CA ALA A 39 3.90 13.02 -13.38
C ALA A 39 5.37 13.36 -13.07
N PRO A 40 5.75 14.65 -12.91
CA PRO A 40 7.11 15.00 -12.55
C PRO A 40 7.57 14.31 -11.27
N ALA A 41 8.83 13.86 -11.21
CA ALA A 41 9.35 13.12 -10.06
C ALA A 41 9.32 13.93 -8.73
N THR A 42 9.30 15.26 -8.80
CA THR A 42 9.19 16.15 -7.63
C THR A 42 7.77 16.68 -7.40
N THR A 43 6.76 16.11 -8.07
CA THR A 43 5.38 16.59 -7.93
C THR A 43 4.91 16.49 -6.49
N ALA A 44 4.28 17.55 -5.99
CA ALA A 44 3.49 17.43 -4.78
C ALA A 44 2.25 16.56 -5.07
N VAL A 45 1.76 15.86 -4.05
CA VAL A 45 0.52 15.10 -4.09
C VAL A 45 -0.54 15.88 -3.34
N SER A 46 -1.70 16.12 -3.95
CA SER A 46 -2.76 16.91 -3.35
C SER A 46 -4.15 16.41 -3.73
N ALA A 47 -5.08 16.59 -2.79
CA ALA A 47 -6.50 16.37 -2.99
C ALA A 47 -7.26 17.63 -2.59
N THR A 48 -8.09 18.13 -3.50
CA THR A 48 -8.96 19.30 -3.25
C THR A 48 -10.38 18.83 -3.04
N LEU A 49 -10.97 19.10 -1.88
CA LEU A 49 -12.36 18.77 -1.57
C LEU A 49 -13.33 19.84 -2.10
N ALA A 50 -14.59 19.48 -2.31
CA ALA A 50 -15.62 20.46 -2.68
C ALA A 50 -15.93 21.44 -1.52
N GLN A 51 -15.72 21.01 -0.27
CA GLN A 51 -15.97 21.74 0.96
C GLN A 51 -14.66 22.12 1.66
N SER A 52 -14.68 23.18 2.46
CA SER A 52 -13.51 23.59 3.25
C SER A 52 -13.15 22.57 4.32
N LEU A 53 -11.85 22.35 4.51
CA LEU A 53 -11.29 21.45 5.50
C LEU A 53 -11.54 22.01 6.91
N THR A 54 -11.79 21.12 7.86
CA THR A 54 -11.72 21.48 9.29
C THR A 54 -10.25 21.46 9.74
N ALA A 55 -9.93 22.17 10.84
CA ALA A 55 -8.56 22.48 11.29
C ALA A 55 -7.64 21.26 11.62
N SER A 56 -8.12 20.01 11.48
CA SER A 56 -7.39 18.78 11.83
C SER A 56 -6.94 17.95 10.61
N ALA A 57 -7.08 18.45 9.38
CA ALA A 57 -6.95 17.64 8.16
C ALA A 57 -5.53 17.42 7.63
N ALA A 58 -4.53 18.19 8.08
CA ALA A 58 -3.29 18.36 7.31
C ALA A 58 -2.49 17.06 7.11
N ALA A 59 -2.42 16.15 8.09
CA ALA A 59 -1.47 15.03 8.09
C ALA A 59 -2.09 13.66 7.72
N THR A 60 -3.00 13.62 6.74
CA THR A 60 -3.83 12.42 6.52
C THR A 60 -3.63 11.74 5.16
N LEU A 61 -2.97 12.36 4.18
CA LEU A 61 -2.70 11.64 2.92
C LEU A 61 -1.71 10.50 3.16
N GLY A 62 -2.07 9.28 2.79
CA GLY A 62 -1.14 8.18 2.63
C GLY A 62 -0.51 8.29 1.24
N VAL A 63 0.81 8.32 1.12
CA VAL A 63 1.49 8.33 -0.18
C VAL A 63 2.53 7.22 -0.16
N TYR A 64 2.32 6.20 -0.96
CA TYR A 64 3.12 4.98 -0.97
C TYR A 64 3.82 4.82 -2.31
N SER A 65 5.09 4.44 -2.26
CA SER A 65 5.87 4.15 -3.45
C SER A 65 6.15 2.65 -3.55
N ALA A 66 5.94 2.10 -4.73
CA ALA A 66 6.25 0.70 -5.04
C ALA A 66 7.75 0.44 -5.21
N LYS A 67 8.57 1.46 -5.58
CA LYS A 67 10.02 1.28 -5.81
C LYS A 67 10.88 1.82 -4.67
N ALA A 68 10.57 3.00 -4.17
CA ALA A 68 11.21 3.65 -3.03
C ALA A 68 10.55 3.32 -1.69
N GLY A 69 9.79 2.23 -1.68
CA GLY A 69 9.83 1.36 -0.53
C GLY A 69 8.92 1.70 0.64
N GLY A 70 7.70 2.14 0.38
CA GLY A 70 6.72 2.34 1.45
C GLY A 70 6.16 3.75 1.56
N LYS A 71 5.74 4.12 2.77
CA LYS A 71 5.12 5.43 3.03
C LYS A 71 6.16 6.52 2.87
N ARG A 72 5.89 7.44 1.95
CA ARG A 72 6.83 8.50 1.60
C ARG A 72 6.95 9.52 2.72
N LYS A 73 8.19 9.75 3.13
CA LYS A 73 8.56 10.84 4.06
C LYS A 73 8.40 12.19 3.34
N GLY A 74 7.86 13.18 4.05
CA GLY A 74 7.57 14.48 3.47
C GLY A 74 6.88 15.42 4.44
N SER A 75 6.52 16.59 3.94
CA SER A 75 5.81 17.62 4.70
C SER A 75 4.37 17.72 4.24
N TYR A 76 3.48 17.93 5.21
CA TYR A 76 2.06 18.04 4.97
C TYR A 76 1.58 19.48 5.20
N SER A 77 0.65 19.92 4.37
CA SER A 77 0.02 21.25 4.50
C SER A 77 -1.45 21.17 4.13
N ALA A 78 -2.26 22.05 4.70
CA ALA A 78 -3.67 22.20 4.36
C ALA A 78 -3.98 23.69 4.16
N ALA A 79 -4.67 24.01 3.07
CA ALA A 79 -5.10 25.36 2.75
C ALA A 79 -6.51 25.35 2.16
N ASP A 80 -7.45 25.99 2.86
CA ASP A 80 -8.90 26.03 2.55
C ASP A 80 -9.49 24.64 2.30
N LYS A 81 -9.48 24.17 1.05
CA LYS A 81 -10.06 22.90 0.60
C LYS A 81 -9.03 21.82 0.23
N THR A 82 -7.75 22.19 0.21
CA THR A 82 -6.69 21.36 -0.36
C THR A 82 -5.79 20.84 0.74
N VAL A 83 -5.60 19.52 0.77
CA VAL A 83 -4.50 18.88 1.50
C VAL A 83 -3.38 18.58 0.52
N THR A 84 -2.13 18.84 0.92
CA THR A 84 -0.95 18.64 0.09
C THR A 84 0.15 17.96 0.87
N PHE A 85 0.65 16.86 0.31
CA PHE A 85 1.89 16.21 0.67
C PHE A 85 3.01 16.65 -0.28
N ASN A 86 4.10 17.16 0.29
CA ASN A 86 5.32 17.49 -0.44
C ASN A 86 6.38 16.45 -0.08
N PRO A 87 6.83 15.60 -1.04
CA PRO A 87 7.79 14.55 -0.75
C PRO A 87 9.14 15.16 -0.34
N ALA A 88 9.80 14.55 0.66
CA ALA A 88 11.12 15.00 1.13
C ALA A 88 12.24 14.70 0.12
N SER A 89 12.08 13.64 -0.67
CA SER A 89 12.93 13.29 -1.79
C SER A 89 12.08 12.94 -3.02
N ALA A 90 12.62 13.16 -4.21
CA ALA A 90 11.92 12.87 -5.45
C ALA A 90 11.45 11.41 -5.51
N PHE A 91 10.31 11.19 -6.13
CA PHE A 91 9.86 9.87 -6.55
C PHE A 91 10.85 9.27 -7.57
N GLN A 92 10.96 7.96 -7.59
CA GLN A 92 11.79 7.23 -8.55
C GLN A 92 11.22 7.32 -9.96
N ALA A 93 12.06 7.26 -10.98
CA ALA A 93 11.61 7.34 -12.36
C ALA A 93 10.72 6.13 -12.74
N GLY A 94 9.58 6.41 -13.37
CA GLY A 94 8.62 5.39 -13.81
C GLY A 94 8.06 4.52 -12.70
N GLU A 95 7.97 5.03 -11.47
CA GLU A 95 7.35 4.29 -10.37
C GLU A 95 5.86 4.57 -10.30
N THR A 96 5.10 3.56 -9.87
CA THR A 96 3.69 3.74 -9.50
C THR A 96 3.64 4.20 -8.04
N VAL A 97 2.94 5.30 -7.81
CA VAL A 97 2.67 5.88 -6.50
C VAL A 97 1.19 5.66 -6.19
N LEU A 98 0.91 5.04 -5.05
CA LEU A 98 -0.43 4.86 -4.51
C LEU A 98 -0.71 6.00 -3.52
N VAL A 99 -1.91 6.55 -3.57
CA VAL A 99 -2.33 7.66 -2.72
C VAL A 99 -3.65 7.32 -2.04
N THR A 100 -3.65 7.34 -0.71
CA THR A 100 -4.86 7.29 0.12
C THR A 100 -5.26 8.69 0.54
N VAL A 101 -6.53 9.03 0.31
CA VAL A 101 -7.25 10.13 0.92
C VAL A 101 -8.22 9.54 1.95
N PRO A 102 -7.90 9.52 3.24
CA PRO A 102 -8.62 8.67 4.19
C PRO A 102 -10.03 9.19 4.48
N ALA A 103 -10.85 8.30 5.02
CA ALA A 103 -12.24 8.57 5.42
C ALA A 103 -12.39 9.82 6.31
N ALA A 104 -11.39 10.15 7.12
CA ALA A 104 -11.40 11.36 7.95
C ALA A 104 -11.52 12.66 7.13
N LEU A 105 -11.04 12.68 5.88
CA LEU A 105 -11.15 13.80 4.96
C LEU A 105 -12.44 13.78 4.13
N THR A 106 -12.84 12.60 3.67
CA THR A 106 -13.97 12.44 2.74
C THR A 106 -15.30 12.20 3.45
N LYS A 107 -15.29 11.88 4.75
CA LYS A 107 -16.42 11.30 5.52
C LYS A 107 -17.18 10.21 4.74
N ALA A 108 -16.47 9.47 3.90
CA ALA A 108 -16.86 8.29 3.13
C ALA A 108 -15.83 7.17 3.38
N ALA A 109 -15.81 6.08 2.60
CA ALA A 109 -14.92 4.91 2.78
C ALA A 109 -13.43 5.17 2.47
N GLY A 110 -12.94 6.40 2.65
CA GLY A 110 -11.67 6.83 2.08
C GLY A 110 -11.74 6.91 0.55
N ALA A 111 -10.61 7.20 -0.07
CA ALA A 111 -10.45 7.14 -1.52
C ALA A 111 -8.99 6.81 -1.83
N VAL A 112 -8.76 5.88 -2.74
CA VAL A 112 -7.45 5.38 -3.11
C VAL A 112 -7.28 5.52 -4.62
N TYR A 113 -6.15 6.08 -5.03
CA TYR A 113 -5.83 6.23 -6.44
C TYR A 113 -4.33 6.10 -6.69
N GLN A 114 -3.94 5.91 -7.95
CA GLN A 114 -2.54 5.82 -8.33
C GLN A 114 -2.14 6.81 -9.42
N PHE A 115 -0.84 7.06 -9.56
CA PHE A 115 -0.22 7.69 -10.72
C PHE A 115 1.18 7.11 -10.96
N THR A 116 1.72 7.32 -12.15
CA THR A 116 3.08 6.94 -12.53
C THR A 116 3.93 8.18 -12.77
N THR A 117 5.14 8.17 -12.24
CA THR A 117 6.11 9.26 -12.44
C THR A 117 6.77 9.16 -13.80
N GLU A 118 7.26 10.29 -14.29
CA GLU A 118 7.97 10.36 -15.57
C GLU A 118 9.19 9.43 -15.60
N VAL A 119 9.46 8.89 -16.77
CA VAL A 119 10.70 8.16 -17.07
C VAL A 119 11.66 9.09 -17.81
N GLY A 120 12.82 9.33 -17.22
CA GLY A 120 13.96 9.96 -17.91
C GLY A 120 14.91 8.93 -18.52
N GLY A 121 15.68 9.34 -19.52
CA GLY A 121 16.80 8.55 -20.08
C GLY A 121 16.42 7.51 -21.15
N ASN A 122 17.43 6.78 -21.64
CA ASN A 122 17.30 5.84 -22.78
C ASN A 122 16.96 4.39 -22.38
N GLY A 123 16.66 4.13 -21.10
CA GLY A 123 16.53 2.77 -20.55
C GLY A 123 17.85 1.98 -20.58
N HIS A 124 17.99 0.99 -19.70
CA HIS A 124 19.21 0.18 -19.60
C HIS A 124 19.13 -1.18 -20.33
N ALA A 125 18.02 -1.44 -21.03
CA ALA A 125 17.74 -2.72 -21.68
C ALA A 125 18.70 -3.10 -22.83
N GLN A 126 19.50 -2.15 -23.31
CA GLN A 126 20.40 -2.37 -24.46
C GLN A 126 21.76 -2.98 -24.07
N ASN A 127 22.05 -3.12 -22.78
CA ASN A 127 23.34 -3.57 -22.25
C ASN A 127 23.15 -4.68 -21.20
N LEU A 128 22.54 -5.80 -21.56
CA LEU A 128 22.59 -7.01 -20.72
C LEU A 128 23.99 -7.63 -20.84
N VAL A 129 25.00 -7.02 -20.20
CA VAL A 129 26.43 -7.34 -20.43
C VAL A 129 26.88 -8.57 -19.65
N THR A 130 26.14 -9.04 -18.64
CA THR A 130 26.56 -10.17 -17.80
C THR A 130 25.37 -10.92 -17.21
N THR A 131 25.36 -12.24 -17.36
CA THR A 131 24.50 -13.13 -16.57
C THR A 131 25.25 -13.54 -15.31
N ARG A 132 24.64 -13.34 -14.15
CA ARG A 132 25.13 -13.86 -12.87
C ARG A 132 24.03 -14.72 -12.26
N SER A 133 24.40 -15.92 -11.82
CA SER A 133 23.48 -16.83 -11.13
C SER A 133 23.62 -16.58 -9.64
N PHE A 134 22.69 -15.81 -9.08
CA PHE A 134 22.72 -15.43 -7.66
C PHE A 134 21.91 -16.36 -6.75
N VAL A 135 21.02 -17.15 -7.34
CA VAL A 135 20.08 -18.01 -6.62
C VAL A 135 20.26 -19.47 -7.03
N GLY A 136 20.10 -20.36 -6.05
CA GLY A 136 20.11 -21.79 -6.23
C GLY A 136 18.86 -22.30 -6.98
N PRO A 137 18.76 -23.62 -7.24
CA PRO A 137 17.56 -24.20 -7.81
C PRO A 137 16.34 -23.95 -6.91
N GLY A 138 15.15 -23.78 -7.50
CA GLY A 138 13.89 -23.70 -6.75
C GLY A 138 13.40 -22.29 -6.39
N CYS A 139 13.84 -21.26 -7.11
CA CYS A 139 13.20 -19.94 -7.09
C CYS A 139 11.72 -20.06 -7.49
N TYR A 140 10.82 -19.57 -6.64
CA TYR A 140 9.37 -19.65 -6.85
C TYR A 140 8.74 -18.29 -7.11
N SER A 141 9.24 -17.25 -6.45
CA SER A 141 8.72 -15.90 -6.52
C SER A 141 9.83 -14.92 -6.14
N PHE A 142 9.68 -13.69 -6.61
CA PHE A 142 10.55 -12.58 -6.26
C PHE A 142 9.72 -11.29 -6.13
N ALA A 143 10.26 -10.34 -5.40
CA ALA A 143 9.76 -8.97 -5.31
C ALA A 143 10.93 -7.99 -5.45
N THR A 144 10.64 -6.76 -5.85
CA THR A 144 11.65 -5.72 -6.06
C THR A 144 11.27 -4.44 -5.35
N GLY A 145 12.24 -3.77 -4.75
CA GLY A 145 12.06 -2.50 -4.05
C GLY A 145 13.39 -2.07 -3.43
N ASP A 146 13.50 -0.81 -3.03
CA ASP A 146 14.67 -0.25 -2.33
C ASP A 146 14.66 -0.71 -0.86
N ILE A 147 15.31 -1.84 -0.58
CA ILE A 147 15.19 -2.57 0.69
C ILE A 147 16.19 -2.03 1.72
N ASP A 148 17.33 -1.48 1.27
CA ASP A 148 18.33 -0.85 2.13
C ASP A 148 18.30 0.69 2.13
N ASN A 149 17.32 1.28 1.44
CA ASN A 149 17.02 2.72 1.40
C ASN A 149 18.18 3.56 0.82
N ASP A 150 18.93 2.98 -0.11
CA ASP A 150 20.05 3.64 -0.79
C ASP A 150 19.63 4.30 -2.11
N GLY A 151 18.38 4.10 -2.54
CA GLY A 151 17.79 4.66 -3.74
C GLY A 151 17.84 3.73 -4.95
N ASP A 152 18.48 2.56 -4.85
CA ASP A 152 18.53 1.55 -5.89
C ASP A 152 17.48 0.44 -5.66
N VAL A 153 16.92 -0.10 -6.75
CA VAL A 153 15.94 -1.19 -6.63
C VAL A 153 16.67 -2.51 -6.40
N ASP A 154 16.37 -3.14 -5.27
CA ASP A 154 16.87 -4.45 -4.85
C ASP A 154 15.90 -5.57 -5.22
N ILE A 155 16.29 -6.81 -4.92
CA ILE A 155 15.50 -8.01 -5.20
C ILE A 155 15.45 -8.93 -3.97
N VAL A 156 14.25 -9.35 -3.58
CA VAL A 156 14.02 -10.49 -2.70
C VAL A 156 13.60 -11.69 -3.54
N VAL A 157 14.17 -12.85 -3.25
CA VAL A 157 13.80 -14.12 -3.87
C VAL A 157 13.43 -15.13 -2.80
N VAL A 158 12.29 -15.81 -2.97
CA VAL A 158 11.91 -16.96 -2.14
C VAL A 158 12.16 -18.28 -2.87
N ASN A 159 12.75 -19.22 -2.13
CA ASN A 159 13.10 -20.54 -2.61
C ASN A 159 12.27 -21.59 -1.86
N GLN A 160 11.52 -22.42 -2.59
CA GLN A 160 10.43 -23.21 -2.01
C GLN A 160 10.88 -24.43 -1.18
N PHE A 161 12.07 -24.99 -1.41
CA PHE A 161 12.40 -26.27 -0.80
C PHE A 161 13.20 -26.12 0.50
N SER A 162 12.61 -26.65 1.58
CA SER A 162 13.18 -26.74 2.94
C SER A 162 14.46 -27.59 3.04
N SER A 163 14.85 -28.30 1.98
CA SER A 163 16.14 -28.99 1.87
C SER A 163 17.29 -28.07 1.44
N TYR A 164 17.01 -26.82 1.08
CA TYR A 164 18.03 -25.82 0.77
C TYR A 164 18.39 -25.01 2.01
N SER A 165 19.67 -24.66 2.12
CA SER A 165 20.18 -23.84 3.22
C SER A 165 19.66 -22.40 3.21
N ASN A 166 19.08 -21.93 2.09
CA ASN A 166 18.78 -20.51 1.84
C ASN A 166 17.35 -20.33 1.26
N PRO A 167 16.28 -20.46 2.06
CA PRO A 167 14.90 -20.28 1.60
C PRO A 167 14.52 -18.84 1.22
N LEU A 168 15.33 -17.85 1.62
CA LEU A 168 15.17 -16.44 1.29
C LEU A 168 16.53 -15.90 0.84
N THR A 169 16.57 -15.18 -0.28
CA THR A 169 17.78 -14.53 -0.80
C THR A 169 17.48 -13.06 -1.03
N LEU A 170 18.34 -12.19 -0.51
CA LEU A 170 18.30 -10.75 -0.72
C LEU A 170 19.47 -10.37 -1.63
N LEU A 171 19.19 -9.62 -2.69
CA LEU A 171 20.17 -9.13 -3.64
C LEU A 171 20.08 -7.62 -3.66
N LEU A 172 21.12 -6.96 -3.15
CA LEU A 172 21.22 -5.50 -3.09
C LEU A 172 21.88 -4.99 -4.36
N ASN A 173 21.24 -4.06 -5.05
CA ASN A 173 21.78 -3.37 -6.22
C ASN A 173 22.71 -2.23 -5.75
N GLY A 174 23.68 -1.83 -6.56
CA GLY A 174 24.61 -0.75 -6.19
C GLY A 174 25.75 -1.20 -5.26
N GLY A 175 25.52 -2.17 -4.37
CA GLY A 175 26.53 -2.98 -3.66
C GLY A 175 27.50 -2.23 -2.73
N ASP A 176 27.36 -0.92 -2.56
CA ASP A 176 28.21 -0.11 -1.67
C ASP A 176 27.46 0.99 -0.87
N ASN A 177 26.12 0.99 -0.88
CA ASN A 177 25.24 1.95 -0.19
C ASN A 177 25.51 3.40 -0.60
N LYS A 178 25.89 3.66 -1.87
CA LYS A 178 26.17 5.02 -2.37
C LYS A 178 25.16 5.53 -3.39
N GLY A 179 24.05 4.83 -3.62
CA GLY A 179 22.99 5.27 -4.53
C GLY A 179 23.47 5.42 -5.97
N THR A 180 24.39 4.57 -6.40
CA THR A 180 24.80 4.47 -7.80
C THR A 180 24.26 3.17 -8.36
N ASN A 181 23.17 3.26 -9.13
CA ASN A 181 22.62 2.12 -9.87
C ASN A 181 23.65 1.57 -10.86
N THR A 182 24.46 0.62 -10.41
CA THR A 182 25.48 -0.02 -11.24
C THR A 182 24.91 -1.21 -12.01
N GLY A 183 23.70 -1.67 -11.65
CA GLY A 183 23.13 -2.94 -12.12
C GLY A 183 23.93 -4.16 -11.65
N VAL A 184 24.80 -3.98 -10.65
CA VAL A 184 25.61 -5.04 -10.06
C VAL A 184 25.03 -5.37 -8.69
N PHE A 185 24.58 -6.62 -8.55
CA PHE A 185 24.01 -7.11 -7.30
C PHE A 185 25.06 -7.80 -6.42
N SER A 186 24.91 -7.62 -5.11
CA SER A 186 25.61 -8.34 -4.06
C SER A 186 24.63 -9.00 -3.08
N ASP A 187 25.08 -10.04 -2.38
CA ASP A 187 24.25 -10.71 -1.38
C ASP A 187 23.98 -9.78 -0.19
N GLY A 188 22.70 -9.53 0.07
CA GLY A 188 22.24 -8.91 1.30
C GLY A 188 22.12 -9.92 2.45
N LYS A 189 21.84 -9.41 3.65
CA LYS A 189 21.69 -10.24 4.85
C LYS A 189 20.22 -10.61 5.08
N ALA A 190 19.81 -11.78 4.59
CA ALA A 190 18.49 -12.35 4.91
C ALA A 190 18.52 -13.11 6.26
N PRO A 191 17.40 -13.14 7.01
CA PRO A 191 17.27 -14.00 8.19
C PRO A 191 17.30 -15.48 7.78
N ALA A 192 17.89 -16.32 8.62
CA ALA A 192 17.87 -17.76 8.42
C ALA A 192 16.46 -18.30 8.71
N LEU A 193 15.69 -18.60 7.66
CA LEU A 193 14.40 -19.26 7.80
C LEU A 193 14.58 -20.78 7.75
N THR A 194 13.67 -21.50 8.39
CA THR A 194 13.64 -22.97 8.43
C THR A 194 12.54 -23.57 7.55
N PHE A 195 11.86 -22.72 6.77
CA PHE A 195 10.74 -23.06 5.91
C PHE A 195 10.87 -22.31 4.58
N GLY A 196 10.32 -22.89 3.51
CA GLY A 196 10.24 -22.25 2.20
C GLY A 196 8.94 -21.48 2.02
N ALA A 197 8.99 -20.37 1.29
CA ALA A 197 7.82 -19.60 0.90
C ALA A 197 7.48 -19.83 -0.58
N MET A 198 6.20 -19.74 -0.92
CA MET A 198 5.68 -19.89 -2.29
C MET A 198 5.50 -18.55 -3.00
N SER A 199 5.41 -17.46 -2.24
CA SER A 199 5.17 -16.10 -2.73
C SER A 199 5.81 -15.10 -1.79
N THR A 200 6.18 -13.94 -2.32
CA THR A 200 6.67 -12.81 -1.52
C THR A 200 6.14 -11.49 -2.05
N ALA A 201 5.95 -10.52 -1.16
CA ALA A 201 5.63 -9.14 -1.48
C ALA A 201 6.46 -8.22 -0.57
N LEU A 202 6.64 -6.98 -1.00
CA LEU A 202 7.32 -5.94 -0.23
C LEU A 202 6.33 -4.80 0.08
N GLY A 203 6.37 -4.28 1.29
CA GLY A 203 5.64 -3.08 1.68
C GLY A 203 5.98 -2.64 3.10
N ASP A 204 5.91 -1.35 3.36
CA ASP A 204 6.05 -0.74 4.69
C ASP A 204 4.75 -0.95 5.48
N VAL A 205 4.63 -2.08 6.16
CA VAL A 205 3.37 -2.51 6.80
C VAL A 205 3.29 -2.08 8.26
N ASP A 206 4.36 -1.55 8.86
CA ASP A 206 4.30 -0.93 10.18
C ASP A 206 4.54 0.58 10.19
N GLY A 207 4.70 1.19 9.02
CA GLY A 207 4.64 2.64 8.80
C GLY A 207 5.91 3.37 9.25
N ASP A 208 7.02 2.67 9.42
CA ASP A 208 8.32 3.25 9.79
C ASP A 208 9.11 3.82 8.59
N GLY A 209 8.63 3.51 7.39
CA GLY A 209 9.15 4.01 6.12
C GLY A 209 10.26 3.15 5.52
N ASP A 210 10.44 1.92 6.00
CA ASP A 210 11.32 0.90 5.42
C ASP A 210 10.48 -0.27 4.86
N LEU A 211 10.95 -0.96 3.80
CA LEU A 211 10.21 -2.08 3.21
C LEU A 211 10.31 -3.35 4.05
N ASP A 212 9.16 -3.87 4.49
CA ASP A 212 9.05 -5.20 5.09
C ASP A 212 8.88 -6.29 4.03
N ILE A 213 9.28 -7.53 4.38
CA ILE A 213 9.08 -8.71 3.52
C ILE A 213 7.89 -9.51 4.02
N LEU A 214 6.91 -9.75 3.14
CA LEU A 214 5.84 -10.71 3.38
C LEU A 214 6.15 -12.03 2.70
N LEU A 215 5.85 -13.14 3.39
CA LEU A 215 6.16 -14.49 2.95
C LEU A 215 4.92 -15.39 3.04
N ALA A 216 4.46 -15.91 1.90
CA ALA A 216 3.40 -16.92 1.86
C ALA A 216 3.98 -18.31 2.13
N VAL A 217 3.64 -18.90 3.27
CA VAL A 217 4.12 -20.21 3.70
C VAL A 217 2.92 -21.12 3.96
N SER A 218 2.63 -22.01 3.00
CA SER A 218 1.48 -22.90 3.04
C SER A 218 0.15 -22.13 3.19
N SER A 219 -0.42 -22.13 4.40
CA SER A 219 -1.71 -21.50 4.76
C SER A 219 -1.57 -20.12 5.38
N GLU A 220 -0.35 -19.70 5.69
CA GLU A 220 -0.05 -18.51 6.48
C GLU A 220 0.75 -17.50 5.68
N VAL A 221 0.62 -16.23 6.04
CA VAL A 221 1.49 -15.15 5.60
C VAL A 221 2.23 -14.63 6.81
N PHE A 222 3.56 -14.63 6.73
CA PHE A 222 4.44 -14.07 7.75
C PHE A 222 5.00 -12.72 7.32
N VAL A 223 5.14 -11.81 8.27
CA VAL A 223 5.82 -10.52 8.09
C VAL A 223 7.22 -10.61 8.70
N LEU A 224 8.23 -10.25 7.91
CA LEU A 224 9.59 -9.98 8.34
C LEU A 224 9.81 -8.48 8.28
N ARG A 225 9.76 -7.84 9.46
CA ARG A 225 9.93 -6.40 9.57
C ARG A 225 11.36 -5.98 9.31
N ASN A 226 11.56 -4.97 8.47
CA ASN A 226 12.85 -4.39 8.17
C ASN A 226 13.07 -3.16 9.06
N GLY A 227 13.52 -3.40 10.28
CA GLY A 227 13.80 -2.30 11.20
C GLY A 227 15.27 -1.93 11.17
N GLY A 228 15.61 -0.73 10.72
CA GLY A 228 16.58 0.04 11.50
C GLY A 228 15.94 0.28 12.88
N ASP A 229 16.65 0.05 13.98
CA ASP A 229 16.09 0.46 15.27
C ASP A 229 15.86 2.00 15.29
N ALA A 230 15.07 2.49 16.24
CA ALA A 230 14.78 3.93 16.42
C ALA A 230 16.03 4.82 16.64
N SER A 231 17.24 4.26 16.58
CA SER A 231 18.54 4.93 16.58
C SER A 231 19.23 5.04 15.22
N GLY A 232 18.59 4.61 14.12
CA GLY A 232 19.05 4.90 12.76
C GLY A 232 20.33 4.15 12.36
N GLN A 233 20.48 2.88 12.73
CA GLN A 233 21.56 2.02 12.22
C GLN A 233 21.04 0.85 11.38
N ALA A 234 21.54 0.81 10.13
CA ALA A 234 21.45 -0.19 9.06
C ALA A 234 20.08 -0.83 8.77
N VAL A 235 19.37 -0.21 7.82
CA VAL A 235 18.32 -0.82 6.97
C VAL A 235 18.85 -2.13 6.36
N GLY A 236 18.01 -3.15 6.23
CA GLY A 236 18.40 -4.52 5.81
C GLY A 236 18.64 -5.50 6.97
N GLN A 237 18.12 -5.19 8.16
CA GLN A 237 18.11 -6.11 9.31
C GLN A 237 16.69 -6.52 9.66
N PHE A 238 16.37 -7.78 9.37
CA PHE A 238 15.03 -8.31 9.62
C PHE A 238 14.88 -8.81 11.06
N GLY A 239 13.77 -8.43 11.70
CA GLY A 239 13.38 -8.96 12.99
C GLY A 239 13.22 -10.50 12.96
N THR A 240 13.53 -11.17 14.07
CA THR A 240 13.37 -12.63 14.19
C THR A 240 11.96 -13.08 14.57
N LYS A 241 11.07 -12.13 14.90
CA LYS A 241 9.69 -12.43 15.28
C LYS A 241 8.83 -12.47 14.02
N LEU A 242 8.37 -13.66 13.69
CA LEU A 242 7.41 -13.87 12.61
C LEU A 242 6.00 -13.66 13.17
N GLU A 243 5.35 -12.57 12.78
CA GLU A 243 3.92 -12.39 13.02
C GLU A 243 3.18 -12.95 11.82
N GLY A 244 2.42 -14.02 12.06
CA GLY A 244 1.71 -14.77 11.02
C GLY A 244 0.21 -14.54 11.06
N VAL A 245 -0.42 -14.54 9.90
CA VAL A 245 -1.88 -14.58 9.76
C VAL A 245 -2.27 -15.77 8.88
N THR A 246 -3.23 -16.57 9.34
CA THR A 246 -3.78 -17.67 8.54
C THR A 246 -4.77 -17.13 7.52
N VAL A 247 -4.49 -17.34 6.23
CA VAL A 247 -5.27 -16.77 5.13
C VAL A 247 -5.86 -17.81 4.18
N GLY A 248 -5.45 -19.08 4.28
CA GLY A 248 -5.96 -20.12 3.40
C GLY A 248 -5.36 -21.49 3.66
N SER A 249 -5.14 -22.25 2.58
CA SER A 249 -4.57 -23.59 2.58
C SER A 249 -3.31 -23.65 1.71
N THR A 250 -3.30 -23.06 0.51
CA THR A 250 -2.11 -23.00 -0.35
C THR A 250 -2.03 -21.65 -1.06
N VAL A 251 -1.45 -20.69 -0.35
CA VAL A 251 -1.30 -19.31 -0.78
C VAL A 251 -0.22 -19.19 -1.84
N ARG A 252 -0.54 -18.57 -2.97
CA ARG A 252 0.36 -18.42 -4.14
C ARG A 252 0.59 -16.98 -4.57
N GLY A 253 -0.38 -16.10 -4.32
CA GLY A 253 -0.26 -14.68 -4.61
C GLY A 253 -0.43 -13.85 -3.36
N LEU A 254 0.36 -12.78 -3.27
CA LEU A 254 0.23 -11.73 -2.27
C LEU A 254 0.22 -10.39 -3.01
N THR A 255 -0.64 -9.48 -2.59
CA THR A 255 -0.57 -8.07 -2.97
C THR A 255 -0.90 -7.22 -1.76
N LEU A 256 -0.34 -6.02 -1.74
CA LEU A 256 -0.61 -5.02 -0.72
C LEU A 256 -1.33 -3.82 -1.34
N GLY A 257 -2.19 -3.20 -0.55
CA GLY A 257 -2.91 -1.97 -0.91
C GLY A 257 -3.86 -1.60 0.22
N ASP A 258 -4.17 -0.33 0.36
CA ASP A 258 -5.13 0.16 1.34
C ASP A 258 -6.55 -0.10 0.82
N VAL A 259 -7.20 -1.19 1.25
CA VAL A 259 -8.48 -1.62 0.67
C VAL A 259 -9.68 -1.14 1.47
N ASP A 260 -9.47 -0.56 2.65
CA ASP A 260 -10.54 0.04 3.45
C ASP A 260 -10.45 1.57 3.61
N GLY A 261 -9.41 2.18 3.02
CA GLY A 261 -9.23 3.61 2.93
C GLY A 261 -8.86 4.26 4.26
N ASP A 262 -8.30 3.52 5.20
CA ASP A 262 -7.89 4.02 6.51
C ASP A 262 -6.46 4.57 6.53
N GLY A 263 -5.70 4.36 5.46
CA GLY A 263 -4.35 4.86 5.29
C GLY A 263 -3.27 3.83 5.59
N ASP A 264 -3.60 2.57 5.89
CA ASP A 264 -2.64 1.50 6.16
C ASP A 264 -2.59 0.51 4.97
N LEU A 265 -1.42 -0.12 4.74
CA LEU A 265 -1.33 -1.17 3.72
C LEU A 265 -1.99 -2.46 4.21
N ASP A 266 -3.05 -2.90 3.54
CA ASP A 266 -3.70 -4.17 3.78
C ASP A 266 -3.16 -5.29 2.91
N LEU A 267 -3.43 -6.53 3.32
CA LEU A 267 -2.99 -7.74 2.63
C LEU A 267 -4.16 -8.39 1.91
N VAL A 268 -3.97 -8.65 0.61
CA VAL A 268 -4.83 -9.55 -0.17
C VAL A 268 -4.01 -10.75 -0.66
N SER A 269 -4.56 -11.95 -0.43
CA SER A 269 -3.89 -13.21 -0.75
C SER A 269 -4.73 -14.08 -1.67
N ALA A 270 -4.07 -14.78 -2.59
CA ALA A 270 -4.68 -15.74 -3.51
C ALA A 270 -4.38 -17.17 -3.09
N ASP A 271 -5.43 -17.94 -2.78
CA ASP A 271 -5.35 -19.35 -2.39
C ASP A 271 -5.80 -20.27 -3.53
N SER A 272 -4.80 -20.90 -4.16
CA SER A 272 -5.01 -21.81 -5.29
C SER A 272 -5.76 -23.08 -4.93
N ASN A 273 -5.68 -23.55 -3.68
CA ASN A 273 -6.31 -24.79 -3.25
C ASN A 273 -7.77 -24.55 -2.84
N SER A 274 -8.04 -23.45 -2.15
CA SER A 274 -9.41 -23.10 -1.72
C SER A 274 -10.20 -22.35 -2.80
N SER A 275 -9.58 -22.03 -3.94
CA SER A 275 -10.21 -21.23 -5.00
C SER A 275 -10.73 -19.88 -4.48
N SER A 276 -9.95 -19.21 -3.62
CA SER A 276 -10.42 -18.02 -2.92
C SER A 276 -9.37 -16.92 -2.82
N LEU A 277 -9.85 -15.70 -2.61
CA LEU A 277 -9.05 -14.56 -2.18
C LEU A 277 -9.35 -14.29 -0.70
N THR A 278 -8.35 -13.92 0.09
CA THR A 278 -8.55 -13.51 1.49
C THR A 278 -7.98 -12.11 1.69
N VAL A 279 -8.81 -11.23 2.26
CA VAL A 279 -8.46 -9.86 2.66
C VAL A 279 -8.17 -9.85 4.16
N CYS A 280 -7.03 -9.27 4.53
CA CYS A 280 -6.61 -9.04 5.89
C CYS A 280 -6.28 -7.56 6.09
N LEU A 281 -6.94 -6.92 7.04
CA LEU A 281 -6.70 -5.52 7.36
C LEU A 281 -5.51 -5.38 8.30
N ASN A 282 -4.68 -4.37 8.09
CA ASN A 282 -3.60 -3.99 8.99
C ASN A 282 -4.14 -3.05 10.08
N GLY A 283 -3.68 -3.18 11.33
CA GLY A 283 -4.20 -2.39 12.46
C GLY A 283 -5.58 -2.82 12.96
N GLY A 284 -6.50 -3.21 12.05
CA GLY A 284 -7.74 -3.93 12.35
C GLY A 284 -8.80 -3.16 13.16
N ASP A 285 -8.56 -1.89 13.46
CA ASP A 285 -9.46 -1.01 14.23
C ASP A 285 -9.85 0.28 13.50
N ASN A 286 -9.50 0.42 12.21
CA ASN A 286 -9.77 1.59 11.36
C ASN A 286 -9.23 2.89 11.96
N THR A 287 -8.16 2.82 12.78
CA THR A 287 -7.55 4.00 13.40
C THR A 287 -6.32 4.53 12.65
N GLY A 288 -5.92 3.90 11.54
CA GLY A 288 -4.72 4.28 10.77
C GLY A 288 -3.44 4.05 11.57
N SER A 289 -3.41 2.95 12.32
CA SER A 289 -2.25 2.53 13.11
C SER A 289 -1.59 1.35 12.41
N ASN A 290 -0.72 1.65 11.44
CA ASN A 290 0.20 0.66 10.87
C ASN A 290 0.90 -0.09 12.00
N THR A 291 0.54 -1.34 12.21
CA THR A 291 1.13 -2.16 13.27
C THR A 291 1.94 -3.30 12.72
N GLY A 292 1.92 -3.54 11.41
CA GLY A 292 2.46 -4.76 10.78
C GLY A 292 1.71 -6.02 11.16
N ARG A 293 0.52 -5.89 11.76
CA ARG A 293 -0.28 -7.00 12.28
C ARG A 293 -1.61 -7.10 11.55
N PHE A 294 -1.68 -8.13 10.71
CA PHE A 294 -2.85 -8.41 9.89
C PHE A 294 -3.94 -9.17 10.63
N VAL A 295 -5.19 -8.77 10.43
CA VAL A 295 -6.39 -9.47 10.89
C VAL A 295 -7.26 -9.84 9.70
N LYS A 296 -7.54 -11.12 9.55
CA LYS A 296 -8.44 -11.62 8.50
C LYS A 296 -9.82 -10.96 8.60
N LYS A 297 -10.22 -10.28 7.53
CA LYS A 297 -11.49 -9.57 7.42
C LYS A 297 -12.52 -10.33 6.60
N SER A 298 -12.11 -10.84 5.44
CA SER A 298 -13.02 -11.51 4.51
C SER A 298 -12.31 -12.58 3.68
N THR A 299 -13.07 -13.55 3.21
CA THR A 299 -12.64 -14.50 2.17
C THR A 299 -13.71 -14.54 1.09
N VAL A 300 -13.31 -14.36 -0.15
CA VAL A 300 -14.16 -14.43 -1.34
C VAL A 300 -13.80 -15.70 -2.10
N THR A 301 -14.75 -16.63 -2.21
CA THR A 301 -14.60 -17.80 -3.06
C THR A 301 -14.85 -17.41 -4.51
N LEU A 302 -13.91 -17.70 -5.38
CA LEU A 302 -14.02 -17.42 -6.80
C LEU A 302 -15.00 -18.41 -7.46
N PRO A 303 -15.79 -17.93 -8.44
CA PRO A 303 -16.71 -18.80 -9.16
C PRO A 303 -15.95 -19.90 -9.90
N VAL A 304 -16.54 -21.10 -9.92
CA VAL A 304 -16.06 -22.21 -10.74
C VAL A 304 -16.37 -21.88 -12.21
N VAL A 305 -15.35 -21.74 -13.05
CA VAL A 305 -15.53 -21.52 -14.49
C VAL A 305 -15.39 -22.86 -15.20
N GLY A 306 -16.53 -23.46 -15.57
CA GLY A 306 -16.56 -24.78 -16.23
C GLY A 306 -16.40 -25.94 -15.23
N ASN A 307 -15.56 -26.91 -15.55
CA ASN A 307 -15.28 -28.07 -14.71
C ASN A 307 -14.02 -27.92 -13.83
N ALA A 308 -13.40 -26.74 -13.83
CA ALA A 308 -12.23 -26.41 -13.02
C ALA A 308 -12.62 -25.41 -11.94
N SER A 309 -12.38 -25.76 -10.68
CA SER A 309 -12.34 -24.78 -9.60
C SER A 309 -11.23 -23.77 -9.91
N GLY A 310 -11.49 -22.47 -9.73
CA GLY A 310 -10.49 -21.44 -10.00
C GLY A 310 -9.22 -21.69 -9.20
N THR A 311 -8.06 -21.66 -9.82
CA THR A 311 -6.77 -21.83 -9.14
C THR A 311 -6.04 -20.50 -9.11
N PRO A 312 -6.50 -19.52 -8.28
CA PRO A 312 -5.87 -18.20 -8.29
C PRO A 312 -4.42 -18.33 -7.83
N VAL A 313 -3.51 -17.85 -8.66
CA VAL A 313 -2.06 -17.87 -8.42
C VAL A 313 -1.47 -16.48 -8.22
N SER A 314 -2.23 -15.44 -8.57
CA SER A 314 -1.85 -14.03 -8.49
C SER A 314 -3.10 -13.19 -8.29
N VAL A 315 -2.92 -12.03 -7.70
CA VAL A 315 -3.94 -11.01 -7.45
C VAL A 315 -3.25 -9.65 -7.64
N VAL A 316 -3.97 -8.68 -8.18
CA VAL A 316 -3.52 -7.30 -8.39
C VAL A 316 -4.68 -6.42 -7.95
N LEU A 317 -4.39 -5.38 -7.18
CA LEU A 317 -5.36 -4.37 -6.79
C LEU A 317 -5.30 -3.19 -7.76
N ALA A 318 -6.45 -2.72 -8.20
CA ALA A 318 -6.57 -1.50 -8.99
C ALA A 318 -7.99 -0.95 -8.88
N ASP A 319 -8.13 0.36 -9.01
CA ASP A 319 -9.42 1.01 -9.24
C ASP A 319 -9.82 0.79 -10.70
N VAL A 320 -10.63 -0.25 -10.98
CA VAL A 320 -10.96 -0.66 -12.35
C VAL A 320 -12.24 -0.01 -12.87
N ASP A 321 -13.15 0.37 -11.97
CA ASP A 321 -14.45 0.94 -12.34
C ASP A 321 -14.50 2.48 -12.26
N GLY A 322 -13.49 3.08 -11.65
CA GLY A 322 -13.32 4.51 -11.59
C GLY A 322 -13.92 5.15 -10.34
N ASP A 323 -14.31 4.40 -9.31
CA ASP A 323 -15.00 4.94 -8.15
C ASP A 323 -14.11 5.36 -6.97
N ASP A 324 -12.78 5.26 -7.14
CA ASP A 324 -11.77 5.71 -6.17
C ASP A 324 -11.59 4.75 -4.98
N ASP A 325 -11.92 3.46 -5.11
CA ASP A 325 -11.44 2.40 -4.23
C ASP A 325 -10.64 1.32 -4.99
N LEU A 326 -10.05 0.35 -4.25
CA LEU A 326 -9.28 -0.73 -4.84
C LEU A 326 -10.16 -1.99 -5.00
N ASP A 327 -10.28 -2.47 -6.24
CA ASP A 327 -10.92 -3.75 -6.60
C ASP A 327 -9.97 -4.96 -6.54
#